data_AF-A0A1N6HAT6-F1
#
_entry.id   AF-A0A1N6HAT6-F1
#
_cell.length_a   1.000
_cell.length_b   1.000
_cell.length_c   1.000
_cell.angle_alpha   90.00
_cell.angle_beta   90.00
_cell.angle_gamma   90.00
#
_symmetry.space_group_name_H-M   'P 1'
#
loop_
_entity.id
_entity.type
_entity.pdbx_description
1 polymer ?
#
loop_
_entity_poly.entity_id
_entity_poly.type
_entity_poly.pdbx_seq_one_letter_code
_entity_poly.pdbx_strand_id
1 'polypeptide(L)'
;MKSKFILLFLLCCYPLRNFAQSEFPKGWIFPLELSQGAVTAFNQSPDLYLASLAFSPQIAVIPGRLRLGVTGGGAFTNKRIYGIGGGRLSLMLSDGPKVIESTVFNIQLVAEHLWGTKDQRLVGGGLAVEIGTLATISIKSHRDYMLNNWWFQATLGINLFRKKIAPPPDL
;
A
#
# COMPACT_ATOMS: atom_id res chain seq x y z
N MET A 1 -28.92 23.65 9.37
CA MET A 1 -29.34 22.43 10.10
C MET A 1 -29.00 21.09 9.41
N LYS A 2 -28.42 21.04 8.19
CA LYS A 2 -28.19 19.78 7.44
C LYS A 2 -26.87 19.05 7.75
N SER A 3 -25.87 19.71 8.35
CA SER A 3 -24.54 19.14 8.58
C SER A 3 -24.46 18.20 9.82
N LYS A 4 -25.31 18.38 10.83
CA LYS A 4 -25.27 17.59 12.08
C LYS A 4 -25.80 16.16 11.92
N PHE A 5 -26.69 15.91 10.96
CA PHE A 5 -27.25 14.57 10.69
C PHE A 5 -26.26 13.62 10.00
N ILE A 6 -25.36 14.15 9.18
CA ILE A 6 -24.31 13.36 8.51
C ILE A 6 -23.29 12.84 9.53
N LEU A 7 -22.96 13.66 10.54
CA LEU A 7 -22.05 13.28 11.62
C LEU A 7 -22.65 12.16 12.48
N LEU A 8 -23.96 12.23 12.77
CA LEU A 8 -24.68 11.21 13.55
C LEU A 8 -24.77 9.87 12.80
N PHE A 9 -24.97 9.92 11.47
CA PHE A 9 -24.99 8.72 10.63
C PHE A 9 -23.60 8.05 10.54
N LEU A 10 -22.52 8.85 10.45
CA LEU A 10 -21.13 8.36 10.51
C LEU A 10 -20.75 7.77 11.88
N LEU A 11 -21.32 8.29 12.97
CA LEU A 11 -21.11 7.80 14.34
C LEU A 11 -21.89 6.51 14.64
N CYS A 12 -23.07 6.31 14.04
CA CYS A 12 -23.87 5.10 14.25
C CYS A 12 -23.35 3.85 13.51
N CYS A 13 -22.50 3.99 12.50
CA CYS A 13 -21.90 2.83 11.80
C CYS A 13 -20.72 2.19 12.55
N TYR A 14 -20.34 2.71 13.72
CA TYR A 14 -19.08 2.35 14.38
C TYR A 14 -19.08 1.04 15.22
N PRO A 15 -20.17 0.53 15.83
CA PRO A 15 -20.01 -0.52 16.83
C PRO A 15 -20.45 -1.94 16.40
N LEU A 16 -20.23 -2.37 15.15
CA LEU A 16 -20.61 -3.74 14.71
C LEU A 16 -19.51 -4.60 14.06
N ARG A 17 -18.23 -4.22 14.12
CA ARG A 17 -17.14 -5.03 13.51
C ARG A 17 -16.25 -5.81 14.50
N ASN A 18 -16.67 -5.98 15.75
CA ASN A 18 -15.74 -6.27 16.85
C ASN A 18 -15.50 -7.75 17.22
N PHE A 19 -15.82 -8.73 16.37
CA PHE A 19 -15.59 -10.16 16.69
C PHE A 19 -14.86 -10.97 15.61
N ALA A 20 -14.26 -10.31 14.63
CA ALA A 20 -13.42 -10.97 13.64
C ALA A 20 -11.94 -10.72 13.95
N GLN A 21 -11.15 -11.80 14.07
CA GLN A 21 -9.69 -11.76 14.15
C GLN A 21 -9.12 -10.79 13.10
N SER A 22 -8.54 -9.68 13.57
CA SER A 22 -8.19 -8.53 12.74
C SER A 22 -7.12 -8.89 11.70
N GLU A 23 -7.48 -8.77 10.43
CA GLU A 23 -6.72 -9.18 9.24
C GLU A 23 -5.53 -8.29 8.90
N PHE A 24 -5.36 -7.18 9.62
CA PHE A 24 -4.04 -6.64 9.93
C PHE A 24 -3.62 -7.16 11.30
N PRO A 25 -3.03 -8.37 11.40
CA PRO A 25 -2.57 -8.86 12.68
C PRO A 25 -1.55 -7.88 13.23
N LYS A 26 -1.63 -7.58 14.53
CA LYS A 26 -0.66 -6.72 15.21
C LYS A 26 0.78 -7.13 14.84
N GLY A 27 1.64 -6.13 14.72
CA GLY A 27 3.07 -6.31 14.41
C GLY A 27 3.44 -6.01 12.96
N TRP A 28 4.66 -6.40 12.62
CA TRP A 28 5.34 -5.98 11.39
C TRP A 28 4.99 -6.85 10.18
N ILE A 29 5.03 -6.22 9.01
CA ILE A 29 5.07 -6.89 7.70
C ILE A 29 6.24 -6.32 6.90
N PHE A 30 6.78 -7.14 6.00
CA PHE A 30 8.02 -6.85 5.28
C PHE A 30 7.86 -7.20 3.79
N PRO A 31 7.03 -6.45 3.06
CA PRO A 31 6.83 -6.64 1.64
C PRO A 31 8.08 -6.21 0.85
N LEU A 32 8.53 -7.09 -0.02
CA LEU A 32 9.43 -6.80 -1.13
C LEU A 32 8.59 -6.65 -2.39
N GLU A 33 8.57 -5.45 -2.95
CA GLU A 33 7.73 -5.01 -4.06
C GLU A 33 8.55 -4.86 -5.34
N LEU A 34 8.21 -5.61 -6.39
CA LEU A 34 8.70 -5.44 -7.74
C LEU A 34 7.62 -4.71 -8.56
N SER A 35 7.97 -3.61 -9.21
CA SER A 35 7.02 -2.85 -10.03
C SER A 35 7.50 -2.63 -11.45
N GLN A 36 6.52 -2.44 -12.34
CA GLN A 36 6.69 -2.09 -13.73
C GLN A 36 5.64 -1.06 -14.14
N GLY A 37 6.02 -0.14 -15.02
CA GLY A 37 5.09 0.88 -15.50
C GLY A 37 5.72 1.92 -16.42
N ALA A 38 5.21 3.14 -16.33
CA ALA A 38 5.63 4.25 -17.18
C ALA A 38 5.73 5.58 -16.41
N VAL A 39 6.63 6.44 -16.86
CA VAL A 39 6.74 7.85 -16.48
C VAL A 39 6.28 8.71 -17.65
N THR A 40 5.26 9.53 -17.44
CA THR A 40 4.68 10.40 -18.47
C THR A 40 4.61 11.85 -18.01
N ALA A 41 4.82 12.78 -18.93
CA ALA A 41 4.61 14.21 -18.69
C ALA A 41 3.26 14.71 -19.23
N PHE A 42 2.51 13.88 -19.98
CA PHE A 42 1.27 14.18 -20.70
C PHE A 42 1.30 15.34 -21.72
N ASN A 43 2.35 16.15 -21.74
CA ASN A 43 2.35 17.40 -22.49
C ASN A 43 3.39 17.51 -23.60
N GLN A 44 4.48 16.70 -23.65
CA GLN A 44 5.48 16.84 -24.74
C GLN A 44 6.60 15.78 -24.83
N SER A 45 6.55 14.66 -24.10
CA SER A 45 7.65 13.69 -24.04
C SER A 45 7.15 12.27 -24.26
N PRO A 46 7.95 11.37 -24.88
CA PRO A 46 7.60 9.96 -24.96
C PRO A 46 7.52 9.37 -23.55
N ASP A 47 6.55 8.49 -23.34
CA ASP A 47 6.41 7.76 -22.09
C ASP A 47 7.66 6.90 -21.86
N LEU A 48 8.28 7.06 -20.70
CA LEU A 48 9.50 6.35 -20.35
C LEU A 48 9.14 5.09 -19.57
N TYR A 49 9.76 3.97 -19.93
CA TYR A 49 9.63 2.75 -19.14
C TYR A 49 10.12 2.96 -17.70
N LEU A 50 9.40 2.38 -16.75
CA LEU A 50 9.71 2.35 -15.33
C LEU A 50 9.75 0.90 -14.85
N ALA A 51 10.81 0.52 -14.16
CA ALA A 51 10.85 -0.67 -13.33
C ALA A 51 11.38 -0.29 -11.95
N SER A 52 10.83 -0.86 -10.88
CA SER A 52 11.36 -0.60 -9.54
C SER A 52 11.40 -1.84 -8.67
N LEU A 53 12.30 -1.82 -7.70
CA LEU A 53 12.37 -2.81 -6.62
C LEU A 53 12.42 -2.03 -5.31
N ALA A 54 11.45 -2.28 -4.43
CA ALA A 54 11.30 -1.57 -3.18
C ALA A 54 11.01 -2.52 -2.02
N PHE A 55 11.55 -2.19 -0.86
CA PHE A 55 11.26 -2.86 0.40
C PHE A 55 10.46 -1.90 1.29
N SER A 56 9.28 -2.31 1.72
CA SER A 56 8.31 -1.42 2.39
C SER A 56 7.88 -1.93 3.77
N PRO A 57 8.78 -2.03 4.76
CA PRO A 57 8.44 -2.47 6.12
C PRO A 57 7.35 -1.59 6.71
N GLN A 58 6.30 -2.24 7.25
CA GLN A 58 5.14 -1.57 7.83
C GLN A 58 4.75 -2.22 9.16
N ILE A 59 4.19 -1.42 10.05
CA ILE A 59 3.62 -1.83 11.33
C ILE A 59 2.14 -1.43 11.39
N ALA A 60 1.30 -2.35 11.87
CA ALA A 60 -0.11 -2.05 12.15
C ALA A 60 -0.21 -1.13 13.38
N VAL A 61 -0.63 0.11 13.16
CA VAL A 61 -0.84 1.12 14.21
C VAL A 61 -2.26 1.06 14.75
N ILE A 62 -3.24 0.91 13.84
CA ILE A 62 -4.62 0.58 14.21
C ILE A 62 -4.89 -0.82 13.69
N PRO A 63 -4.96 -1.84 14.58
CA PRO A 63 -5.26 -3.20 14.18
C PRO A 63 -6.53 -3.26 13.32
N GLY A 64 -6.44 -3.95 12.19
CA GLY A 64 -7.52 -4.14 11.24
C GLY A 64 -7.84 -2.94 10.34
N ARG A 65 -7.13 -1.81 10.50
CA ARG A 65 -7.45 -0.58 9.74
C ARG A 65 -6.27 0.13 9.14
N LEU A 66 -5.21 0.41 9.91
CA LEU A 66 -4.15 1.31 9.47
C LEU A 66 -2.76 0.74 9.76
N ARG A 67 -1.92 0.74 8.72
CA ARG A 67 -0.50 0.47 8.79
C ARG A 67 0.29 1.72 8.43
N LEU A 68 1.34 1.98 9.20
CA LEU A 68 2.35 2.97 8.88
C LEU A 68 3.64 2.24 8.55
N GLY A 69 4.44 2.79 7.64
CA GLY A 69 5.72 2.22 7.32
C GLY A 69 6.62 3.18 6.59
N VAL A 70 7.76 2.65 6.20
CA VAL A 70 8.71 3.32 5.33
C VAL A 70 8.93 2.46 4.10
N THR A 71 9.25 3.10 3.00
CA THR A 71 9.59 2.45 1.74
C THR A 71 11.01 2.86 1.38
N GLY A 72 11.81 1.92 0.91
CA GLY A 72 13.15 2.19 0.37
C GLY A 72 13.46 1.26 -0.79
N GLY A 73 14.04 1.76 -1.87
CA GLY A 73 14.25 0.97 -3.08
C GLY A 73 15.00 1.70 -4.18
N GLY A 74 15.01 1.07 -5.35
CA GLY A 74 15.57 1.61 -6.57
C GLY A 74 14.55 1.60 -7.69
N ALA A 75 14.55 2.65 -8.51
CA ALA A 75 13.78 2.74 -9.74
C ALA A 75 14.72 2.91 -10.93
N PHE A 76 14.50 2.14 -12.00
CA PHE A 76 15.16 2.28 -13.28
C PHE A 76 14.22 2.97 -14.27
N THR A 77 14.64 4.13 -14.76
CA THR A 77 13.93 4.87 -15.82
C THR A 77 14.91 5.73 -16.59
N ASN A 78 14.63 6.03 -17.86
CA ASN A 78 15.53 6.81 -18.73
C ASN A 78 16.99 6.31 -18.73
N LYS A 79 17.19 4.98 -18.76
CA LYS A 79 18.51 4.33 -18.69
C LYS A 79 19.34 4.68 -17.44
N ARG A 80 18.70 5.13 -16.37
CA ARG A 80 19.34 5.55 -15.12
C ARG A 80 18.66 4.86 -13.94
N ILE A 81 19.47 4.55 -12.94
CA ILE A 81 18.99 4.06 -11.64
C ILE A 81 18.84 5.26 -10.71
N TYR A 82 17.74 5.29 -9.97
CA TYR A 82 17.41 6.28 -8.95
C TYR A 82 17.16 5.53 -7.65
N GLY A 83 17.72 6.03 -6.54
CA GLY A 83 17.28 5.61 -5.23
C GLY A 83 15.96 6.32 -4.90
N ILE A 84 15.02 5.61 -4.28
CA ILE A 84 13.76 6.17 -3.78
C ILE A 84 13.54 5.71 -2.34
N GLY A 85 13.00 6.58 -1.49
CA GLY A 85 12.55 6.18 -0.17
C GLY A 85 11.75 7.25 0.57
N GLY A 86 10.93 6.85 1.52
CA GLY A 86 10.11 7.76 2.29
C GLY A 86 9.02 7.06 3.08
N GLY A 87 7.94 7.79 3.38
CA GLY A 87 6.85 7.31 4.21
C GLY A 87 5.76 6.58 3.42
N ARG A 88 5.15 5.58 4.05
CA ARG A 88 3.99 4.84 3.51
C ARG A 88 2.89 4.71 4.54
N LEU A 89 1.66 4.85 4.07
CA LEU A 89 0.40 4.61 4.77
C LEU A 89 -0.38 3.55 4.01
N SER A 90 -0.91 2.55 4.71
CA SER A 90 -1.84 1.57 4.11
C SER A 90 -3.10 1.48 4.97
N LEU A 91 -4.24 1.85 4.39
CA LEU A 91 -5.56 1.83 5.01
C LEU A 91 -6.38 0.67 4.46
N MET A 92 -6.92 -0.18 5.33
CA MET A 92 -7.83 -1.24 4.93
C MET A 92 -9.17 -0.65 4.48
N LEU A 93 -9.60 -0.99 3.26
CA LEU A 93 -10.91 -0.61 2.72
C LEU A 93 -11.94 -1.72 2.91
N SER A 94 -11.55 -2.96 2.62
CA SER A 94 -12.43 -4.12 2.76
C SER A 94 -11.64 -5.37 3.11
N ASP A 95 -12.18 -6.09 4.08
CA ASP A 95 -11.94 -7.51 4.33
C ASP A 95 -12.68 -8.33 3.25
N GLY A 96 -11.99 -9.27 2.62
CA GLY A 96 -12.58 -10.17 1.63
C GLY A 96 -13.31 -11.35 2.26
N PRO A 97 -13.96 -12.21 1.45
CA PRO A 97 -14.57 -13.44 1.95
C PRO A 97 -13.50 -14.34 2.58
N LYS A 98 -13.81 -14.85 3.78
CA LYS A 98 -12.99 -15.81 4.50
C LYS A 98 -13.26 -17.20 3.95
N VAL A 99 -12.24 -17.86 3.41
CA VAL A 99 -12.31 -19.27 3.00
C VAL A 99 -11.25 -20.01 3.80
N ILE A 100 -11.68 -20.93 4.67
CA ILE A 100 -10.78 -21.74 5.51
C ILE A 100 -9.84 -20.84 6.36
N GLU A 101 -10.45 -19.99 7.20
CA GLU A 101 -9.79 -19.15 8.23
C GLU A 101 -8.71 -18.14 7.76
N SER A 102 -8.40 -18.09 6.47
CA SER A 102 -7.55 -17.08 5.85
C SER A 102 -8.38 -16.22 4.91
N THR A 103 -8.24 -14.91 5.03
CA THR A 103 -8.86 -13.98 4.07
C THR A 103 -8.08 -14.04 2.78
N VAL A 104 -8.78 -14.40 1.71
CA VAL A 104 -8.14 -14.66 0.42
C VAL A 104 -7.77 -13.35 -0.29
N PHE A 105 -8.49 -12.26 0.01
CA PHE A 105 -8.34 -10.98 -0.69
C PHE A 105 -8.64 -9.78 0.21
N ASN A 106 -7.62 -8.99 0.56
CA ASN A 106 -7.78 -7.76 1.34
C ASN A 106 -7.53 -6.54 0.46
N ILE A 107 -8.46 -5.60 0.42
CA ILE A 107 -8.32 -4.38 -0.39
C ILE A 107 -7.83 -3.25 0.51
N GLN A 108 -6.76 -2.60 0.09
CA GLN A 108 -6.09 -1.53 0.82
C GLN A 108 -5.92 -0.30 -0.07
N LEU A 109 -6.11 0.87 0.52
CA LEU A 109 -5.67 2.14 -0.02
C LEU A 109 -4.25 2.41 0.47
N VAL A 110 -3.33 2.62 -0.45
CA VAL A 110 -1.94 2.97 -0.15
C VAL A 110 -1.73 4.44 -0.46
N ALA A 111 -1.04 5.15 0.44
CA ALA A 111 -0.53 6.48 0.19
C ALA A 111 0.96 6.52 0.53
N GLU A 112 1.75 7.18 -0.31
CA GLU A 112 3.20 7.22 -0.22
C GLU A 112 3.72 8.63 -0.51
N HIS A 113 4.74 9.01 0.25
CA HIS A 113 5.54 10.20 -0.01
C HIS A 113 6.99 9.77 -0.04
N LEU A 114 7.59 9.81 -1.23
CA LEU A 114 8.93 9.29 -1.48
C LEU A 114 9.83 10.42 -1.96
N TRP A 115 11.04 10.45 -1.43
CA TRP A 115 12.13 11.26 -1.90
C TRP A 115 13.09 10.37 -2.69
N GLY A 116 13.47 10.83 -3.87
CA GLY A 116 14.42 10.15 -4.71
C GLY A 116 15.71 10.92 -4.88
N THR A 117 16.71 10.24 -5.42
CA THR A 117 17.95 10.87 -5.88
C THR A 117 17.67 11.82 -7.06
N LYS A 118 18.52 12.84 -7.26
CA LYS A 118 18.39 13.83 -8.36
C LYS A 118 17.08 14.63 -8.28
N ASP A 119 16.79 15.13 -7.08
CA ASP A 119 15.66 16.01 -6.76
C ASP A 119 14.27 15.43 -7.01
N GLN A 120 14.16 14.12 -7.27
CA GLN A 120 12.86 13.45 -7.41
C GLN A 120 12.08 13.54 -6.11
N ARG A 121 10.82 13.98 -6.20
CA ARG A 121 9.92 13.98 -5.05
C ARG A 121 8.55 13.52 -5.48
N LEU A 122 8.21 12.33 -5.05
CA LEU A 122 7.02 11.60 -5.48
C LEU A 122 5.99 11.64 -4.36
N VAL A 123 4.76 12.03 -4.69
CA VAL A 123 3.62 11.91 -3.78
C VAL A 123 2.50 11.20 -4.51
N GLY A 124 1.86 10.24 -3.87
CA GLY A 124 0.81 9.49 -4.52
C GLY A 124 0.36 8.29 -3.72
N GLY A 125 -0.13 7.29 -4.44
CA GLY A 125 -0.78 6.16 -3.82
C GLY A 125 -1.55 5.33 -4.82
N GLY A 126 -2.38 4.44 -4.32
CA GLY A 126 -3.21 3.59 -5.16
C GLY A 126 -3.90 2.49 -4.38
N LEU A 127 -4.33 1.46 -5.10
CA LEU A 127 -5.03 0.33 -4.52
C LEU A 127 -4.12 -0.88 -4.50
N ALA A 128 -4.12 -1.57 -3.37
CA ALA A 128 -3.41 -2.82 -3.17
C ALA A 128 -4.40 -3.92 -2.76
N VAL A 129 -4.18 -5.11 -3.27
CA VAL A 129 -4.89 -6.32 -2.95
C VAL A 129 -3.89 -7.28 -2.34
N GLU A 130 -4.06 -7.60 -1.06
CA GLU A 130 -3.21 -8.57 -0.35
C GLU A 130 -3.89 -9.94 -0.40
N ILE A 131 -3.17 -10.94 -0.92
CA ILE A 131 -3.64 -12.31 -1.08
C ILE A 131 -3.06 -13.15 0.06
N GLY A 132 -3.89 -13.43 1.07
CA GLY A 132 -3.46 -14.07 2.32
C GLY A 132 -2.38 -13.25 3.03
N THR A 133 -1.33 -13.92 3.52
CA THR A 133 -0.15 -13.27 4.12
C THR A 133 1.07 -13.29 3.18
N LEU A 134 0.91 -13.74 1.94
CA LEU A 134 2.02 -14.09 1.07
C LEU A 134 2.33 -13.01 0.06
N ALA A 135 1.32 -12.60 -0.72
CA ALA A 135 1.51 -11.78 -1.90
C ALA A 135 0.64 -10.52 -1.84
N THR A 136 1.05 -9.48 -2.54
CA THR A 136 0.30 -8.25 -2.71
C THR A 136 0.36 -7.83 -4.17
N ILE A 137 -0.76 -7.46 -4.76
CA ILE A 137 -0.83 -6.89 -6.09
C ILE A 137 -1.31 -5.46 -5.93
N SER A 138 -0.63 -4.48 -6.51
CA SER A 138 -1.09 -3.09 -6.40
C SER A 138 -0.92 -2.32 -7.69
N ILE A 139 -1.79 -1.33 -7.88
CA ILE A 139 -1.68 -0.33 -8.94
C ILE A 139 -1.52 0.99 -8.22
N LYS A 140 -0.43 1.70 -8.52
CA LYS A 140 -0.09 2.97 -7.89
C LYS A 140 0.14 4.04 -8.95
N SER A 141 -0.18 5.28 -8.57
CA SER A 141 0.17 6.47 -9.31
C SER A 141 0.88 7.44 -8.38
N HIS A 142 1.98 8.02 -8.85
CA HIS A 142 2.73 9.03 -8.12
C HIS A 142 2.94 10.25 -8.99
N ARG A 143 2.76 11.43 -8.40
CA ARG A 143 3.13 12.70 -8.99
C ARG A 143 4.54 13.07 -8.55
N ASP A 144 5.46 13.20 -9.50
CA ASP A 144 6.72 13.91 -9.25
C ASP A 144 6.45 15.41 -9.36
N TYR A 145 6.44 16.10 -8.23
CA TYR A 145 6.14 17.53 -8.20
C TYR A 145 7.38 18.40 -8.43
N MET A 146 8.58 17.82 -8.50
CA MET A 146 9.79 18.54 -8.88
C MET A 146 10.08 18.42 -10.37
N LEU A 147 9.94 17.21 -10.94
CA LEU A 147 10.15 16.98 -12.37
C LEU A 147 8.86 17.11 -13.20
N ASN A 148 7.74 17.43 -12.55
CA ASN A 148 6.45 17.66 -13.18
C ASN A 148 5.97 16.47 -14.05
N ASN A 149 6.35 15.24 -13.70
CA ASN A 149 5.95 14.00 -14.38
C ASN A 149 5.06 13.11 -13.49
N TRP A 150 4.39 12.13 -14.09
CA TRP A 150 3.53 11.16 -13.43
C TRP A 150 4.10 9.77 -13.62
N TRP A 151 4.16 9.00 -12.54
CA TRP A 151 4.57 7.61 -12.54
C TRP A 151 3.32 6.77 -12.36
N PHE A 152 3.11 5.82 -13.27
CA PHE A 152 2.07 4.82 -13.17
C PHE A 152 2.75 3.47 -13.10
N GLN A 153 2.39 2.65 -12.12
CA GLN A 153 3.04 1.37 -11.92
C GLN A 153 2.08 0.30 -11.41
N ALA A 154 2.21 -0.89 -11.99
CA ALA A 154 1.68 -2.13 -11.43
C ALA A 154 2.80 -2.79 -10.62
N THR A 155 2.45 -3.34 -9.46
CA THR A 155 3.41 -3.82 -8.47
C THR A 155 2.99 -5.19 -7.96
N LEU A 156 3.95 -6.10 -7.86
CA LEU A 156 3.83 -7.39 -7.21
C LEU A 156 4.73 -7.40 -5.98
N GLY A 157 4.13 -7.57 -4.81
CA GLY A 157 4.79 -7.66 -3.51
C GLY A 157 4.78 -9.09 -3.00
N ILE A 158 5.87 -9.51 -2.38
CA ILE A 158 5.96 -10.74 -1.58
C ILE A 158 6.37 -10.38 -0.15
N ASN A 159 5.68 -10.92 0.85
CA ASN A 159 6.07 -10.75 2.24
C ASN A 159 7.22 -11.71 2.55
N LEU A 160 8.41 -11.15 2.87
CA LEU A 160 9.60 -11.95 3.14
C LEU A 160 9.47 -12.81 4.40
N PHE A 161 8.81 -12.27 5.43
CA PHE A 161 8.59 -12.96 6.70
C PHE A 161 7.13 -13.33 6.84
N ARG A 162 6.83 -14.63 6.73
CA ARG A 162 5.49 -15.17 6.94
C ARG A 162 5.18 -15.17 8.44
N LYS A 163 4.08 -14.54 8.85
CA LYS A 163 3.57 -14.70 10.22
C LYS A 163 3.08 -16.14 10.40
N LYS A 164 3.55 -16.82 11.46
CA LYS A 164 2.94 -18.08 11.90
C LYS A 164 1.50 -17.79 12.33
N ILE A 165 0.56 -18.57 11.81
CA ILE A 165 -0.83 -18.56 12.27
C ILE A 165 -0.80 -19.09 13.71
N ALA A 166 -1.37 -18.34 14.66
CA ALA A 166 -1.45 -18.81 16.03
C ALA A 166 -2.36 -20.06 16.07
N PRO A 167 -1.99 -21.12 16.82
CA PRO A 167 -2.89 -22.25 17.02
C PRO A 167 -4.20 -21.76 17.65
N PRO A 168 -5.34 -22.42 17.36
CA PRO A 168 -6.61 -22.08 17.97
C PRO A 168 -6.48 -22.15 19.51
N PRO A 169 -7.22 -21.31 20.26
CA PRO A 169 -7.27 -21.45 21.71
C PRO A 169 -7.77 -22.87 22.03
N ASP A 170 -7.01 -23.58 22.88
CA ASP A 170 -7.44 -24.88 23.39
C ASP A 170 -8.82 -24.70 24.05
N LEU A 171 -9.81 -25.47 23.55
CA LEU A 171 -11.18 -25.49 24.06
C LEU A 171 -11.27 -26.26 25.38
#